data_AF-A0A368G5B5-F1
#
_entry.id   AF-A0A368G5B5-F1
#
_cell.length_a   1.000
_cell.length_b   1.000
_cell.length_c   1.000
_cell.angle_alpha   90.00
_cell.angle_beta   90.00
_cell.angle_gamma   90.00
#
_symmetry.space_group_name_H-M   'P 1'
#
loop_
_entity.id
_entity.type
_entity.pdbx_description
1 polymer ?
#
loop_
_entity_poly.entity_id
_entity_poly.type
_entity_poly.pdbx_seq_one_letter_code
_entity_poly.pdbx_strand_id
1 'polypeptide(L)'
;MHFNPRLKDKVVIFNTFLGGSWQYEERPSLAFPFERKQIYTIEMIASSNNSVLIHVNGQFLYEFRHRNSASDRVDYSYYPHNVPDAPAIPPVSRFDKEVFTPTNPVEIPVNGFQHGHRFRVVLKTLDKRDERFEINFKSGSDILMHFNPRLKDKVVIFNTFLGGSWQYEERPSLAFPFERKQIYTIEMIASSNNSVLIHVNGQFLYEFRHRNSASDVMSIEVNGDVHIHSVHVT
;
A
#
# COMPACT_ATOMS: atom_id res chain seq x y z
N MET A 1 9.63 14.98 -14.16
CA MET A 1 10.90 14.38 -13.68
C MET A 1 10.85 12.89 -13.96
N HIS A 2 11.93 12.32 -14.48
CA HIS A 2 12.14 10.87 -14.55
C HIS A 2 13.13 10.49 -13.45
N PHE A 3 12.72 9.54 -12.60
CA PHE A 3 13.52 8.98 -11.52
C PHE A 3 13.73 7.48 -11.81
N ASN A 4 14.97 7.06 -12.05
CA ASN A 4 15.25 5.72 -12.55
C ASN A 4 16.41 5.04 -11.79
N PRO A 5 16.10 4.33 -10.69
CA PRO A 5 17.04 3.45 -10.02
C PRO A 5 17.40 2.24 -10.89
N ARG A 6 18.67 2.08 -11.24
CA ARG A 6 19.21 0.93 -11.99
C ARG A 6 20.00 0.02 -11.06
N LEU A 7 19.37 -1.06 -10.60
CA LEU A 7 19.97 -1.97 -9.60
C LEU A 7 21.24 -2.67 -10.09
N LYS A 8 21.37 -2.95 -11.39
CA LYS A 8 22.54 -3.65 -11.95
C LYS A 8 23.80 -2.80 -11.83
N ASP A 9 23.68 -1.52 -12.18
CA ASP A 9 24.80 -0.59 -12.27
C ASP A 9 24.97 0.23 -10.98
N LYS A 10 24.06 0.04 -10.01
CA LYS A 10 23.99 0.78 -8.75
C LYS A 10 24.01 2.30 -8.95
N VAL A 11 23.21 2.78 -9.89
CA VAL A 11 23.08 4.22 -10.20
C VAL A 11 21.62 4.63 -10.19
N VAL A 12 21.34 5.86 -9.77
CA VAL A 12 20.04 6.50 -9.96
C VAL A 12 20.20 7.54 -11.06
N ILE A 13 19.40 7.43 -12.11
CA ILE A 13 19.41 8.38 -13.22
C ILE A 13 18.20 9.29 -13.11
N PHE A 14 18.45 10.58 -13.27
CA PHE A 14 17.42 11.60 -13.36
C PHE A 14 17.39 12.21 -14.76
N ASN A 15 16.20 12.51 -15.27
CA ASN A 15 16.05 13.18 -16.55
C ASN A 15 14.70 13.89 -16.67
N THR A 16 14.48 14.59 -17.78
CA THR A 16 13.18 15.09 -18.22
C THR A 16 12.94 14.64 -19.66
N PHE A 17 11.70 14.28 -19.98
CA PHE A 17 11.26 14.09 -21.36
C PHE A 17 10.47 15.32 -21.79
N LEU A 18 10.95 16.05 -22.81
CA LEU A 18 10.35 17.30 -23.31
C LEU A 18 10.32 17.30 -24.83
N GLY A 19 9.21 17.77 -25.41
CA GLY A 19 9.07 17.90 -26.87
C GLY A 19 9.28 16.59 -27.64
N GLY A 20 8.92 15.44 -27.05
CA GLY A 20 9.12 14.13 -27.68
C GLY A 20 10.53 13.55 -27.57
N SER A 21 11.43 14.15 -26.77
CA SER A 21 12.81 13.69 -26.62
C SER A 21 13.31 13.69 -25.18
N TRP A 22 14.15 12.70 -24.85
CA TRP A 22 14.91 12.69 -23.59
C TRP A 22 15.97 13.78 -23.61
N GLN A 23 16.02 14.53 -22.52
CA GLN A 23 17.01 15.58 -22.34
C GLN A 23 18.33 15.00 -21.76
N TYR A 24 19.26 15.85 -21.33
CA TYR A 24 20.52 15.41 -20.72
C TYR A 24 20.30 14.56 -19.44
N GLU A 25 21.00 13.44 -19.31
CA GLU A 25 20.89 12.60 -18.10
C GLU A 25 21.71 13.15 -16.93
N GLU A 26 21.07 13.33 -15.79
CA GLU A 26 21.75 13.59 -14.52
C GLU A 26 22.10 12.25 -13.85
N ARG A 27 23.40 12.01 -13.65
CA ARG A 27 23.96 10.81 -13.03
C ARG A 27 24.81 11.20 -11.81
N PRO A 28 24.18 11.70 -10.73
CA PRO A 28 24.92 12.13 -9.56
C PRO A 28 25.65 10.94 -8.91
N SER A 29 26.84 11.21 -8.37
CA SER A 29 27.62 10.22 -7.62
C SER A 29 27.01 10.06 -6.21
N LEU A 30 25.96 9.24 -6.11
CA LEU A 30 25.21 9.00 -4.88
C LEU A 30 25.52 7.62 -4.31
N ALA A 31 25.41 7.47 -2.98
CA ALA A 31 25.26 6.15 -2.39
C ALA A 31 23.96 5.53 -2.92
N PHE A 32 24.03 4.32 -3.47
CA PHE A 32 22.86 3.65 -4.06
C PHE A 32 22.02 3.00 -2.95
N PRO A 33 20.80 3.49 -2.64
CA PRO A 33 20.07 3.03 -1.47
C PRO A 33 19.22 1.78 -1.73
N PHE A 34 19.11 1.33 -2.98
CA PHE A 34 18.15 0.32 -3.40
C PHE A 34 18.74 -1.09 -3.46
N GLU A 35 17.97 -2.04 -2.97
CA GLU A 35 18.26 -3.46 -3.00
C GLU A 35 17.04 -4.24 -3.49
N ARG A 36 17.28 -5.42 -4.06
CA ARG A 36 16.19 -6.30 -4.49
C ARG A 36 15.41 -6.76 -3.25
N LYS A 37 14.08 -6.84 -3.40
CA LYS A 37 13.16 -7.38 -2.39
C LYS A 37 13.14 -6.59 -1.06
N GLN A 38 13.47 -5.31 -1.10
CA GLN A 38 13.27 -4.39 0.03
C GLN A 38 12.16 -3.39 -0.30
N ILE A 39 11.49 -2.89 0.74
CA ILE A 39 10.54 -1.78 0.60
C ILE A 39 11.28 -0.48 0.88
N TYR A 40 10.94 0.55 0.12
CA TYR A 40 11.42 1.90 0.31
C TYR A 40 10.24 2.86 0.35
N THR A 41 10.27 3.81 1.28
CA THR A 41 9.46 5.03 1.14
C THR A 41 10.24 6.00 0.29
N ILE A 42 9.65 6.46 -0.82
CA ILE A 42 10.24 7.50 -1.66
C ILE A 42 9.36 8.74 -1.54
N GLU A 43 9.87 9.78 -0.90
CA GLU A 43 9.18 11.04 -0.73
C GLU A 43 9.73 12.04 -1.74
N MET A 44 8.84 12.61 -2.56
CA MET A 44 9.18 13.62 -3.56
C MET A 44 8.50 14.92 -3.17
N ILE A 45 9.28 15.87 -2.68
CA ILE A 45 8.77 17.13 -2.11
C ILE A 45 9.05 18.24 -3.11
N ALA A 46 7.99 18.82 -3.68
CA ALA A 46 8.11 20.01 -4.51
C ALA A 46 8.63 21.17 -3.67
N SER A 47 9.64 21.88 -4.18
CA SER A 47 10.28 23.01 -3.52
C SER A 47 9.94 24.33 -4.22
N SER A 48 9.98 25.43 -3.47
CA SER A 48 9.70 26.79 -3.96
C SER A 48 10.69 27.30 -5.02
N ASN A 49 11.83 26.63 -5.19
CA ASN A 49 12.89 26.99 -6.12
C ASN A 49 12.80 26.25 -7.49
N ASN A 50 11.62 25.77 -7.87
CA ASN A 50 11.38 24.98 -9.08
C ASN A 50 12.20 23.68 -9.09
N SER A 51 12.18 22.93 -7.99
CA SER A 51 12.84 21.63 -7.85
C SER A 51 11.97 20.61 -7.11
N VAL A 52 12.42 19.36 -7.12
CA VAL A 52 11.88 18.28 -6.29
C VAL A 52 13.01 17.74 -5.42
N LEU A 53 12.80 17.73 -4.11
CA LEU A 53 13.65 17.03 -3.16
C LEU A 53 13.22 15.57 -3.10
N ILE A 54 14.13 14.64 -3.35
CA ILE A 54 13.90 13.21 -3.25
C ILE A 54 14.50 12.71 -1.94
N HIS A 55 13.68 12.10 -1.10
CA HIS A 55 14.12 11.36 0.08
C HIS A 55 13.80 9.86 -0.10
N VAL A 56 14.69 9.01 0.38
CA VAL A 56 14.50 7.56 0.44
C VAL A 56 14.62 7.12 1.88
N ASN A 57 13.57 6.50 2.42
CA ASN A 57 13.46 6.12 3.83
C ASN A 57 13.73 7.30 4.78
N GLY A 58 13.21 8.48 4.45
CA GLY A 58 13.42 9.73 5.21
C GLY A 58 14.81 10.36 5.06
N GLN A 59 15.76 9.69 4.40
CA GLN A 59 17.09 10.26 4.14
C GLN A 59 17.10 11.00 2.81
N PHE A 60 17.65 12.22 2.80
CA PHE A 60 17.83 12.98 1.57
C PHE A 60 18.71 12.22 0.57
N LEU A 61 18.22 12.06 -0.65
CA LEU A 61 18.94 11.41 -1.74
C LEU A 61 19.48 12.45 -2.74
N TYR A 62 18.60 13.30 -3.28
CA TYR A 62 18.95 14.23 -4.36
C TYR A 62 17.92 15.35 -4.51
N GLU A 63 18.33 16.51 -5.03
CA GLU A 63 17.44 17.58 -5.47
C GLU A 63 17.46 17.66 -6.99
N PHE A 64 16.32 17.40 -7.63
CA PHE A 64 16.19 17.52 -9.08
C PHE A 64 15.54 18.85 -9.45
N ARG A 65 16.26 19.70 -10.18
CA ARG A 65 15.72 20.98 -10.65
C ARG A 65 14.85 20.76 -11.89
N HIS A 66 13.63 21.26 -11.86
CA HIS A 66 12.74 21.18 -13.02
C HIS A 66 13.35 21.94 -14.20
N ARG A 67 13.26 21.33 -15.38
CA ARG A 67 13.67 21.93 -16.66
C ARG A 67 12.49 22.61 -17.38
N ASN A 68 11.31 22.48 -16.80
CA ASN A 68 10.04 23.01 -17.28
C ASN A 68 9.79 24.35 -16.58
N SER A 69 8.90 25.17 -17.14
CA SER A 69 8.41 26.36 -16.45
C SER A 69 7.67 25.96 -15.17
N ALA A 70 7.74 26.77 -14.11
CA ALA A 70 6.94 26.57 -12.90
C ALA A 70 5.41 26.60 -13.15
N SER A 71 4.98 27.10 -14.32
CA SER A 71 3.59 27.05 -14.80
C SER A 71 3.15 25.70 -15.37
N ASP A 72 4.09 24.80 -15.67
CA ASP A 72 3.80 23.51 -16.27
C ASP A 72 3.40 22.52 -15.17
N ARG A 73 2.10 22.23 -15.07
CA ARG A 73 1.58 21.27 -14.08
C ARG A 73 2.12 19.87 -14.32
N VAL A 74 2.64 19.24 -13.27
CA VAL A 74 2.87 17.79 -13.24
C VAL A 74 1.57 17.15 -12.78
N ASP A 75 0.75 16.71 -13.72
CA ASP A 75 -0.58 16.18 -13.40
C ASP A 75 -0.58 14.67 -13.06
N TYR A 76 0.51 13.92 -13.31
CA TYR A 76 0.52 12.45 -13.16
C TYR A 76 1.89 11.84 -12.80
N SER A 77 1.86 10.72 -12.09
CA SER A 77 2.98 9.78 -11.92
C SER A 77 2.75 8.54 -12.81
N TYR A 78 3.75 8.14 -13.58
CA TYR A 78 3.67 7.02 -14.52
C TYR A 78 4.77 5.99 -14.21
N TYR A 79 4.37 4.73 -13.97
CA TYR A 79 5.26 3.59 -13.80
C TYR A 79 5.23 2.74 -15.09
N PRO A 80 6.25 2.79 -15.96
CA PRO A 80 6.25 1.98 -17.18
C PRO A 80 6.42 0.50 -16.84
N HIS A 81 5.33 -0.25 -16.96
CA HIS A 81 5.37 -1.66 -17.33
C HIS A 81 4.73 -1.82 -18.70
N ASN A 82 5.38 -2.59 -19.57
CA ASN A 82 4.99 -2.86 -20.94
C ASN A 82 3.60 -3.52 -21.01
N VAL A 83 2.55 -2.72 -21.20
CA VAL A 83 1.21 -3.22 -21.56
C VAL A 83 0.79 -2.49 -22.84
N PRO A 84 0.77 -3.16 -24.01
CA PRO A 84 0.02 -2.67 -25.15
C PRO A 84 -1.45 -2.62 -24.72
N ASP A 85 -2.13 -1.50 -24.98
CA ASP A 85 -3.54 -1.24 -24.63
C ASP A 85 -3.83 -0.82 -23.17
N ALA A 86 -3.04 0.10 -22.62
CA ALA A 86 -3.40 0.75 -21.35
C ALA A 86 -4.71 1.56 -21.52
N PRO A 87 -5.78 1.25 -20.77
CA PRO A 87 -7.04 2.00 -20.80
C PRO A 87 -6.83 3.43 -20.27
N ALA A 88 -7.79 4.31 -20.57
CA ALA A 88 -7.81 5.70 -20.11
C ALA A 88 -7.44 5.80 -18.62
N ILE A 89 -6.55 6.75 -18.33
CA ILE A 89 -5.97 7.00 -17.01
C ILE A 89 -7.11 7.11 -15.99
N PRO A 90 -7.26 6.16 -15.04
CA PRO A 90 -8.21 6.33 -13.96
C PRO A 90 -7.77 7.57 -13.15
N PRO A 91 -8.72 8.38 -12.65
CA PRO A 91 -8.38 9.51 -11.78
C PRO A 91 -7.49 8.99 -10.66
N VAL A 92 -6.42 9.73 -10.35
CA VAL A 92 -5.55 9.43 -9.21
C VAL A 92 -6.45 9.43 -7.96
N SER A 93 -6.85 8.25 -7.52
CA SER A 93 -7.59 8.06 -6.27
C SER A 93 -6.63 8.47 -5.17
N ARG A 94 -6.77 9.73 -4.71
CA ARG A 94 -6.06 10.23 -3.55
C ARG A 94 -6.61 9.51 -2.34
N PHE A 95 -5.73 9.00 -1.50
CA PHE A 95 -6.09 8.51 -0.19
C PHE A 95 -6.44 9.70 0.70
N ASP A 96 -7.55 9.60 1.42
CA ASP A 96 -7.95 10.57 2.44
C ASP A 96 -6.98 10.56 3.62
N LYS A 97 -6.39 9.40 3.90
CA LYS A 97 -5.40 9.22 4.97
C LYS A 97 -4.29 8.27 4.57
N GLU A 98 -3.05 8.72 4.73
CA GLU A 98 -1.84 7.93 4.49
C GLU A 98 -0.97 7.97 5.76
N VAL A 99 -0.53 6.80 6.24
CA VAL A 99 0.40 6.70 7.36
C VAL A 99 1.56 5.79 6.94
N PHE A 100 2.77 6.32 7.01
CA PHE A 100 4.00 5.63 6.66
C PHE A 100 4.76 5.19 7.91
N THR A 101 5.33 4.00 7.84
CA THR A 101 6.12 3.36 8.91
C THR A 101 5.49 3.43 10.31
N PRO A 102 4.17 3.14 10.47
CA PRO A 102 3.55 3.19 11.78
C PRO A 102 4.13 2.12 12.72
N THR A 103 4.01 2.35 14.03
CA THR A 103 4.25 1.29 15.01
C THR A 103 3.22 0.18 14.85
N ASN A 104 3.59 -1.05 15.22
CA ASN A 104 2.67 -2.19 15.24
C ASN A 104 2.25 -2.48 16.69
N PRO A 105 0.95 -2.51 17.03
CA PRO A 105 -0.21 -2.34 16.13
C PRO A 105 -0.43 -0.90 15.68
N VAL A 106 -1.10 -0.74 14.53
CA VAL A 106 -1.63 0.53 14.04
C VAL A 106 -3.15 0.44 13.95
N GLU A 107 -3.84 1.47 14.41
CA GLU A 107 -5.30 1.59 14.27
C GLU A 107 -5.64 2.94 13.64
N ILE A 108 -6.36 2.89 12.52
CA ILE A 108 -6.72 4.06 11.72
C ILE A 108 -8.22 4.31 11.87
N PRO A 109 -8.65 5.44 12.45
CA PRO A 109 -10.07 5.80 12.49
C PRO A 109 -10.62 6.03 11.07
N VAL A 110 -11.85 5.58 10.85
CA VAL A 110 -12.64 5.73 9.61
C VAL A 110 -14.11 5.99 9.95
N ASN A 111 -14.89 6.51 9.01
CA ASN A 111 -16.33 6.75 9.17
C ASN A 111 -17.12 5.81 8.26
N GLY A 112 -17.18 4.53 8.65
CA GLY A 112 -17.74 3.45 7.83
C GLY A 112 -16.77 2.96 6.75
N PHE A 113 -17.12 1.82 6.16
CA PHE A 113 -16.35 1.18 5.07
C PHE A 113 -17.29 0.67 3.97
N GLN A 114 -17.95 1.61 3.29
CA GLN A 114 -19.00 1.34 2.30
C GLN A 114 -18.47 1.52 0.86
N HIS A 115 -19.29 1.13 -0.12
CA HIS A 115 -18.94 1.19 -1.54
C HIS A 115 -18.24 2.50 -1.93
N GLY A 116 -17.06 2.38 -2.54
CA GLY A 116 -16.17 3.50 -2.85
C GLY A 116 -14.99 3.63 -1.89
N HIS A 117 -15.11 3.13 -0.65
CA HIS A 117 -14.02 3.09 0.31
C HIS A 117 -13.03 1.97 -0.01
N ARG A 118 -11.77 2.21 0.34
CA ARG A 118 -10.66 1.28 0.13
C ARG A 118 -9.64 1.44 1.23
N PHE A 119 -9.14 0.31 1.68
CA PHE A 119 -8.02 0.20 2.60
C PHE A 119 -6.89 -0.54 1.89
N ARG A 120 -5.69 0.04 1.90
CA ARG A 120 -4.48 -0.61 1.39
C ARG A 120 -3.43 -0.62 2.50
N VAL A 121 -2.83 -1.78 2.74
CA VAL A 121 -1.66 -1.93 3.58
C VAL A 121 -0.50 -2.53 2.80
N VAL A 122 0.68 -1.95 2.97
CA VAL A 122 1.95 -2.57 2.56
C VAL A 122 2.64 -3.03 3.83
N LEU A 123 2.91 -4.33 3.92
CA LEU A 123 3.53 -4.95 5.09
C LEU A 123 4.56 -6.00 4.69
N LYS A 124 5.45 -6.32 5.63
CA LYS A 124 6.38 -7.43 5.55
C LYS A 124 6.08 -8.43 6.65
N THR A 125 5.86 -9.68 6.31
CA THR A 125 5.67 -10.75 7.30
C THR A 125 6.97 -10.97 8.07
N LEU A 126 6.85 -11.26 9.36
CA LEU A 126 7.99 -11.59 10.22
C LEU A 126 8.05 -13.09 10.47
N ASP A 127 9.21 -13.53 10.94
CA ASP A 127 9.49 -14.91 11.33
C ASP A 127 9.57 -14.94 12.85
N LYS A 128 8.41 -14.81 13.47
CA LYS A 128 8.18 -14.77 14.91
C LYS A 128 7.38 -16.00 15.33
N ARG A 129 7.13 -16.15 16.62
CA ARG A 129 6.59 -17.38 17.22
C ARG A 129 5.14 -17.69 16.82
N ASP A 130 4.29 -16.67 16.66
CA ASP A 130 2.85 -16.88 16.45
C ASP A 130 2.50 -17.04 14.95
N GLU A 131 3.36 -16.50 14.07
CA GLU A 131 3.31 -16.69 12.61
C GLU A 131 1.96 -16.33 12.02
N ARG A 132 1.35 -15.28 12.55
CA ARG A 132 0.04 -14.80 12.14
C ARG A 132 -0.04 -13.29 12.25
N PHE A 133 -0.90 -12.71 11.44
CA PHE A 133 -1.24 -11.30 11.53
C PHE A 133 -2.73 -11.12 11.29
N GLU A 134 -3.23 -9.93 11.58
CA GLU A 134 -4.65 -9.65 11.46
C GLU A 134 -4.90 -8.24 10.96
N ILE A 135 -6.01 -8.10 10.24
CA ILE A 135 -6.60 -6.81 9.87
C ILE A 135 -8.05 -6.84 10.37
N ASN A 136 -8.37 -5.90 11.26
CA ASN A 136 -9.64 -5.84 11.98
C ASN A 136 -10.40 -4.57 11.60
N PHE A 137 -11.64 -4.71 11.14
CA PHE A 137 -12.58 -3.61 10.94
C PHE A 137 -13.43 -3.52 12.20
N LYS A 138 -13.17 -2.51 13.04
CA LYS A 138 -13.69 -2.44 14.41
C LYS A 138 -14.87 -1.48 14.52
N SER A 139 -15.77 -1.79 15.44
CA SER A 139 -16.86 -0.91 15.89
C SER A 139 -16.85 -0.91 17.42
N GLY A 140 -16.12 0.05 18.00
CA GLY A 140 -15.82 0.03 19.44
C GLY A 140 -15.03 -1.23 19.82
N SER A 141 -15.63 -2.06 20.69
CA SER A 141 -15.05 -3.34 21.14
C SER A 141 -15.33 -4.51 20.20
N ASP A 142 -16.24 -4.36 19.25
CA ASP A 142 -16.60 -5.40 18.28
C ASP A 142 -15.69 -5.37 17.05
N ILE A 143 -15.53 -6.51 16.38
CA ILE A 143 -14.78 -6.67 15.13
C ILE A 143 -15.76 -7.13 14.05
N LEU A 144 -16.18 -6.22 13.18
CA LEU A 144 -17.16 -6.50 12.11
C LEU A 144 -16.58 -7.36 11.00
N MET A 145 -15.27 -7.26 10.76
CA MET A 145 -14.50 -8.15 9.89
C MET A 145 -13.12 -8.37 10.49
N HIS A 146 -12.78 -9.63 10.74
CA HIS A 146 -11.47 -10.11 11.15
C HIS A 146 -10.87 -10.88 9.99
N PHE A 147 -9.77 -10.39 9.40
CA PHE A 147 -8.97 -11.12 8.42
C PHE A 147 -7.70 -11.61 9.10
N ASN A 148 -7.52 -12.93 9.23
CA ASN A 148 -6.43 -13.52 10.00
C ASN A 148 -5.66 -14.61 9.24
N PRO A 149 -4.64 -14.22 8.46
CA PRO A 149 -3.68 -15.17 7.92
C PRO A 149 -2.82 -15.82 9.01
N ARG A 150 -2.78 -17.15 9.02
CA ARG A 150 -1.94 -17.98 9.89
C ARG A 150 -0.96 -18.75 9.01
N LEU A 151 0.30 -18.29 8.98
CA LEU A 151 1.34 -18.79 8.09
C LEU A 151 1.75 -20.23 8.42
N LYS A 152 1.74 -20.59 9.72
CA LYS A 152 2.06 -21.94 10.18
C LYS A 152 1.13 -22.99 9.59
N ASP A 153 -0.17 -22.73 9.68
CA ASP A 153 -1.23 -23.64 9.27
C ASP A 153 -1.62 -23.46 7.80
N LYS A 154 -1.04 -22.45 7.14
CA LYS A 154 -1.36 -22.03 5.76
C LYS A 154 -2.85 -21.84 5.53
N VAL A 155 -3.52 -21.17 6.47
CA VAL A 155 -4.95 -20.87 6.40
C VAL A 155 -5.20 -19.39 6.59
N VAL A 156 -6.19 -18.86 5.88
CA VAL A 156 -6.75 -17.54 6.18
C VAL A 156 -8.11 -17.77 6.83
N ILE A 157 -8.31 -17.17 7.98
CA ILE A 157 -9.58 -17.21 8.70
C ILE A 157 -10.24 -15.86 8.59
N PHE A 158 -11.54 -15.87 8.27
CA PHE A 158 -12.40 -14.71 8.35
C PHE A 158 -13.43 -14.91 9.46
N ASN A 159 -13.73 -13.88 10.23
CA ASN A 159 -14.79 -13.94 11.23
C ASN A 159 -15.31 -12.55 11.60
N THR A 160 -16.31 -12.53 12.48
CA THR A 160 -16.84 -11.36 13.19
C THR A 160 -16.77 -11.65 14.68
N PHE A 161 -16.35 -10.68 15.49
CA PHE A 161 -16.46 -10.70 16.94
C PHE A 161 -17.55 -9.70 17.34
N LEU A 162 -18.63 -10.17 17.95
CA LEU A 162 -19.80 -9.35 18.28
C LEU A 162 -20.29 -9.68 19.68
N GLY A 163 -20.52 -8.66 20.51
CA GLY A 163 -21.10 -8.82 21.84
C GLY A 163 -20.25 -9.71 22.76
N GLY A 164 -18.92 -9.66 22.62
CA GLY A 164 -18.00 -10.45 23.44
C GLY A 164 -17.75 -11.87 22.97
N SER A 165 -18.22 -12.25 21.77
CA SER A 165 -18.05 -13.62 21.25
C SER A 165 -17.69 -13.66 19.76
N TRP A 166 -16.80 -14.58 19.40
CA TRP A 166 -16.53 -14.92 18.01
C TRP A 166 -17.74 -15.63 17.40
N GLN A 167 -18.11 -15.20 16.21
CA GLN A 167 -19.17 -15.82 15.43
C GLN A 167 -18.61 -17.02 14.63
N TYR A 168 -19.37 -17.55 13.67
CA TYR A 168 -18.91 -18.68 12.85
C TYR A 168 -17.69 -18.31 11.99
N GLU A 169 -16.65 -19.15 11.94
CA GLU A 169 -15.47 -18.89 11.11
C GLU A 169 -15.72 -19.24 9.65
N GLU A 170 -15.29 -18.36 8.74
CA GLU A 170 -15.15 -18.67 7.32
C GLU A 170 -13.69 -19.07 7.05
N ARG A 171 -13.51 -20.29 6.55
CA ARG A 171 -12.21 -20.89 6.22
C ARG A 171 -12.23 -21.34 4.75
N PRO A 172 -12.10 -20.42 3.79
CA PRO A 172 -12.26 -20.77 2.40
C PRO A 172 -11.07 -21.62 1.93
N SER A 173 -11.32 -22.56 1.02
CA SER A 173 -10.27 -23.37 0.41
C SER A 173 -9.54 -22.54 -0.64
N LEU A 174 -8.47 -21.84 -0.21
CA LEU A 174 -7.70 -20.91 -1.01
C LEU A 174 -6.22 -21.32 -1.08
N ALA A 175 -5.58 -20.99 -2.21
CA ALA A 175 -4.13 -21.07 -2.31
C ALA A 175 -3.53 -20.02 -1.36
N PHE A 176 -2.87 -20.47 -0.30
CA PHE A 176 -2.34 -19.58 0.74
C PHE A 176 -1.26 -18.65 0.17
N PRO A 177 -1.43 -17.32 0.19
CA PRO A 177 -0.57 -16.41 -0.56
C PRO A 177 0.65 -15.91 0.23
N PHE A 178 0.71 -16.19 1.54
CA PHE A 178 1.72 -15.59 2.42
C PHE A 178 2.90 -16.52 2.70
N GLU A 179 4.09 -15.95 2.68
CA GLU A 179 5.36 -16.56 3.06
C GLU A 179 6.05 -15.68 4.09
N ARG A 180 7.00 -16.25 4.84
CA ARG A 180 7.78 -15.52 5.86
C ARG A 180 8.75 -14.53 5.21
N LYS A 181 8.98 -13.40 5.88
CA LYS A 181 9.96 -12.36 5.47
C LYS A 181 9.67 -11.79 4.07
N GLN A 182 8.46 -11.98 3.55
CA GLN A 182 8.03 -11.45 2.25
C GLN A 182 7.15 -10.22 2.42
N ILE A 183 7.14 -9.41 1.37
CA ILE A 183 6.43 -8.15 1.28
C ILE A 183 5.11 -8.39 0.55
N TYR A 184 4.03 -7.81 1.07
CA TYR A 184 2.71 -7.90 0.49
C TYR A 184 2.06 -6.53 0.43
N THR A 185 1.37 -6.26 -0.68
CA THR A 185 0.33 -5.24 -0.76
C THR A 185 -1.02 -5.93 -0.61
N ILE A 186 -1.76 -5.59 0.42
CA ILE A 186 -3.11 -6.09 0.64
C ILE A 186 -4.07 -4.93 0.40
N GLU A 187 -5.03 -5.14 -0.50
CA GLU A 187 -6.10 -4.17 -0.78
C GLU A 187 -7.44 -4.76 -0.39
N MET A 188 -8.22 -3.99 0.34
CA MET A 188 -9.56 -4.31 0.79
C MET A 188 -10.47 -3.23 0.23
N ILE A 189 -11.45 -3.63 -0.58
CA ILE A 189 -12.30 -2.71 -1.33
C ILE A 189 -13.75 -3.02 -0.96
N ALA A 190 -14.45 -2.01 -0.44
CA ALA A 190 -15.86 -2.16 -0.12
C ALA A 190 -16.69 -2.27 -1.40
N SER A 191 -17.54 -3.29 -1.47
CA SER A 191 -18.47 -3.50 -2.58
C SER A 191 -19.84 -2.88 -2.29
N SER A 192 -20.67 -2.75 -3.33
CA SER A 192 -22.08 -2.34 -3.20
C SER A 192 -22.96 -3.37 -2.47
N ASN A 193 -22.47 -4.59 -2.23
CA ASN A 193 -23.23 -5.70 -1.67
C ASN A 193 -22.97 -5.94 -0.17
N ASN A 194 -22.55 -4.91 0.57
CA ASN A 194 -22.17 -5.00 2.00
C ASN A 194 -21.08 -6.07 2.24
N SER A 195 -20.06 -6.07 1.38
CA SER A 195 -18.93 -6.99 1.45
C SER A 195 -17.61 -6.26 1.17
N VAL A 196 -16.51 -6.92 1.51
CA VAL A 196 -15.15 -6.43 1.25
C VAL A 196 -14.45 -7.43 0.33
N LEU A 197 -13.96 -6.94 -0.81
CA LEU A 197 -13.12 -7.69 -1.74
C LEU A 197 -11.66 -7.56 -1.29
N ILE A 198 -11.01 -8.70 -1.02
CA ILE A 198 -9.61 -8.75 -0.59
C ILE A 198 -8.74 -9.16 -1.76
N HIS A 199 -7.71 -8.36 -2.04
CA HIS A 199 -6.67 -8.62 -3.02
C HIS A 199 -5.31 -8.64 -2.35
N VAL A 200 -4.45 -9.60 -2.74
CA VAL A 200 -3.06 -9.68 -2.29
C VAL A 200 -2.16 -9.59 -3.52
N ASN A 201 -1.25 -8.62 -3.52
CA ASN A 201 -0.39 -8.28 -4.65
C ASN A 201 -1.17 -8.11 -5.97
N GLY A 202 -2.34 -7.46 -5.88
CA GLY A 202 -3.23 -7.21 -7.02
C GLY A 202 -4.07 -8.41 -7.47
N GLN A 203 -3.87 -9.60 -6.89
CA GLN A 203 -4.67 -10.79 -7.20
C GLN A 203 -5.82 -10.94 -6.21
N PHE A 204 -7.03 -11.21 -6.72
CA PHE A 204 -8.19 -11.48 -5.88
C PHE A 204 -7.95 -12.72 -5.00
N LEU A 205 -8.27 -12.60 -3.71
CA LEU A 205 -8.14 -13.68 -2.72
C LEU A 205 -9.51 -14.20 -2.28
N TYR A 206 -10.37 -13.32 -1.80
CA TYR A 206 -11.67 -13.68 -1.22
C TYR A 206 -12.59 -12.46 -1.13
N GLU A 207 -13.90 -12.70 -0.99
CA GLU A 207 -14.91 -11.70 -0.68
C GLU A 207 -15.55 -12.05 0.66
N PHE A 208 -15.39 -11.18 1.66
CA PHE A 208 -16.04 -11.35 2.95
C PHE A 208 -17.31 -10.50 3.01
N ARG A 209 -18.47 -11.13 3.22
CA ARG A 209 -19.74 -10.41 3.39
C ARG A 209 -19.90 -10.00 4.85
N HIS A 210 -20.05 -8.71 5.12
CA HIS A 210 -20.29 -8.24 6.47
C HIS A 210 -21.60 -8.83 7.01
N ARG A 211 -21.55 -9.28 8.27
CA ARG A 211 -22.71 -9.78 9.03
C ARG A 211 -23.55 -8.65 9.65
N ASN A 212 -22.97 -7.46 9.70
CA ASN A 212 -23.54 -6.22 10.23
C ASN A 212 -23.35 -5.11 9.19
N SER A 213 -23.79 -3.88 9.50
CA SER A 213 -23.67 -2.78 8.55
C SER A 213 -22.20 -2.33 8.42
N ALA A 214 -21.71 -2.25 7.18
CA ALA A 214 -20.38 -1.68 6.93
C ALA A 214 -20.28 -0.19 7.30
N SER A 215 -21.41 0.51 7.49
CA SER A 215 -21.43 1.89 8.03
C SER A 215 -20.89 1.99 9.46
N ASP A 216 -20.95 0.90 10.22
CA ASP A 216 -20.67 0.90 11.65
C ASP A 216 -19.16 0.73 11.94
N VAL A 217 -18.34 0.55 10.90
CA VAL A 217 -16.88 0.49 11.03
C VAL A 217 -16.36 1.86 11.46
N MET A 218 -15.72 1.92 12.63
CA MET A 218 -15.15 3.14 13.22
C MET A 218 -13.63 3.20 13.06
N SER A 219 -12.97 2.06 12.89
CA SER A 219 -11.52 2.00 12.69
C SER A 219 -11.09 0.71 11.98
N ILE A 220 -9.90 0.76 11.39
CA ILE A 220 -9.22 -0.40 10.81
C ILE A 220 -7.87 -0.57 11.52
N GLU A 221 -7.67 -1.72 12.13
CA GLU A 221 -6.46 -2.08 12.86
C GLU A 221 -5.65 -3.12 12.10
N VAL A 222 -4.32 -2.98 12.09
CA VAL A 222 -3.38 -4.00 11.62
C VAL A 222 -2.47 -4.38 12.79
N ASN A 223 -2.38 -5.68 13.06
CA ASN A 223 -1.65 -6.22 14.22
C ASN A 223 -0.98 -7.57 13.90
N GLY A 224 -0.10 -8.03 14.79
CA GLY A 224 0.51 -9.36 14.76
C GLY A 224 1.95 -9.38 14.23
N ASP A 225 2.38 -10.51 13.68
CA ASP A 225 3.78 -10.77 13.31
C ASP A 225 4.16 -10.15 11.94
N VAL A 226 4.02 -8.83 11.83
CA VAL A 226 4.32 -8.04 10.62
C VAL A 226 5.09 -6.77 10.96
N HIS A 227 5.88 -6.29 10.00
CA HIS A 227 6.35 -4.91 9.94
C HIS A 227 5.45 -4.15 8.96
N ILE A 228 4.79 -3.09 9.44
CA ILE A 228 3.84 -2.32 8.65
C ILE A 228 4.61 -1.17 8.01
N HIS A 229 4.66 -1.17 6.68
CA HIS A 229 5.36 -0.12 5.93
C HIS A 229 4.46 1.08 5.66
N SER A 230 3.21 0.86 5.28
CA SER A 230 2.27 1.96 5.08
C SER A 230 0.83 1.47 5.10
N VAL A 231 -0.07 2.30 5.58
CA VAL A 231 -1.52 2.12 5.50
C VAL A 231 -2.15 3.33 4.82
N HIS A 232 -3.14 3.05 3.99
CA HIS A 232 -3.79 4.05 3.14
C HIS A 232 -5.30 3.81 3.14
N VAL A 233 -6.08 4.87 3.33
CA VAL A 233 -7.56 4.83 3.37
C VAL A 233 -8.12 5.88 2.42
N THR A 234 -9.10 5.50 1.61
CA THR A 234 -10.03 6.40 0.88
C THR A 234 -11.44 6.21 1.40
#